data_AF-A0A969NBR2-F1
#
_entry.id   AF-A0A969NBR2-F1
#
_cell.length_a   1.000
_cell.length_b   1.000
_cell.length_c   1.000
_cell.angle_alpha   90.00
_cell.angle_beta   90.00
_cell.angle_gamma   90.00
#
_symmetry.space_group_name_H-M   'P 1'
#
loop_
_entity.id
_entity.type
_entity.pdbx_description
1 polymer ?
#
loop_
_entity_poly.entity_id
_entity_poly.type
_entity_poly.pdbx_seq_one_letter_code
_entity_poly.pdbx_strand_id
1 'polypeptide(L)'
;MQGKICIQHYKSPVGELILGSYNEKLCIADWRYRKMRAEIDSRIQNGLKTEYVEENSSIIQVAINQLTEYFNGERKEFNIPLELVGTDFQKNVWEELL
;
A
#
# COMPACT_ATOMS: atom_id res chain seq x y z
N MET A 1 -9.43 0.20 20.04
CA MET A 1 -8.05 -0.26 19.80
C MET A 1 -7.52 0.51 18.61
N GLN A 2 -6.42 1.22 18.78
CA GLN A 2 -5.79 1.98 17.69
C GLN A 2 -5.17 0.95 16.73
N GLY A 3 -5.61 0.90 15.48
CA GLY A 3 -5.09 -0.06 14.49
C GLY A 3 -3.63 0.24 14.18
N LYS A 4 -2.85 -0.75 13.73
CA LYS A 4 -1.46 -0.61 13.28
C LYS A 4 -1.38 -0.70 11.76
N ILE A 5 -0.36 -0.09 11.15
CA ILE A 5 -0.08 -0.29 9.73
C ILE A 5 0.94 -1.42 9.61
N CYS A 6 0.50 -2.61 9.24
CA CYS A 6 1.43 -3.70 8.94
C CYS A 6 2.15 -3.36 7.63
N ILE A 7 3.46 -3.58 7.54
CA ILE A 7 4.24 -3.39 6.31
C ILE A 7 5.03 -4.65 5.95
N GLN A 8 5.17 -4.90 4.65
CA GLN A 8 6.08 -5.92 4.11
C GLN A 8 6.69 -5.43 2.79
N HIS A 9 7.84 -6.01 2.42
CA HIS A 9 8.53 -5.69 1.18
C HIS A 9 8.27 -6.76 0.12
N TYR A 10 8.02 -6.32 -1.12
CA TYR A 10 7.82 -7.18 -2.28
C TYR A 10 8.86 -6.88 -3.35
N LYS A 11 9.62 -7.90 -3.76
CA LYS A 11 10.60 -7.80 -4.85
C LYS A 11 9.91 -8.08 -6.18
N SER A 12 9.54 -7.02 -6.90
CA SER A 12 9.01 -7.13 -8.26
C SER A 12 10.13 -7.20 -9.29
N PRO A 13 9.85 -7.60 -10.55
CA PRO A 13 10.83 -7.58 -11.64
C PRO A 13 11.44 -6.20 -11.94
N VAL A 14 10.77 -5.12 -11.51
CA VAL A 14 11.16 -3.73 -11.82
C VAL A 14 11.62 -2.94 -10.59
N GLY A 15 11.70 -3.58 -9.42
CA GLY A 15 12.15 -2.95 -8.19
C GLY A 15 11.47 -3.47 -6.93
N GLU A 16 11.97 -3.04 -5.77
CA GLU A 16 11.39 -3.39 -4.48
C GLU A 16 10.28 -2.41 -4.09
N LEU A 17 9.09 -2.93 -3.87
CA LEU A 17 7.93 -2.22 -3.36
C LEU A 17 7.83 -2.43 -1.85
N ILE A 18 7.38 -1.41 -1.14
CA ILE A 18 6.84 -1.56 0.22
C ILE A 18 5.33 -1.52 0.12
N LEU A 19 4.72 -2.54 0.70
CA LEU A 19 3.27 -2.70 0.81
C LEU A 19 2.89 -2.51 2.26
N GLY A 20 1.76 -1.86 2.51
CA GLY A 20 1.27 -1.67 3.86
C GLY A 20 -0.23 -1.69 3.94
N SER A 21 -0.73 -2.23 5.05
CA SER A 21 -2.14 -2.46 5.28
C SER A 21 -2.62 -1.90 6.60
N TYR A 22 -3.83 -1.37 6.61
CA TYR A 22 -4.53 -0.88 7.78
C TYR A 22 -5.99 -1.34 7.71
N ASN A 23 -6.49 -1.97 8.78
CA ASN A 23 -7.87 -2.49 8.86
C ASN A 23 -8.30 -3.35 7.65
N GLU A 24 -7.50 -4.37 7.29
CA GLU A 24 -7.73 -5.28 6.14
C GLU A 24 -7.80 -4.58 4.77
N LYS A 25 -7.30 -3.35 4.65
CA LYS A 25 -7.18 -2.63 3.38
C LYS A 25 -5.74 -2.25 3.10
N LEU A 26 -5.38 -2.20 1.82
CA LEU A 26 -4.07 -1.73 1.38
C LEU A 26 -4.04 -0.20 1.41
N CYS A 27 -3.13 0.38 2.20
CA CYS A 27 -2.98 1.84 2.34
C CYS A 27 -1.73 2.37 1.65
N ILE A 28 -0.79 1.50 1.28
CA ILE A 28 0.41 1.88 0.55
C ILE A 28 0.90 0.73 -0.35
N ALA A 29 1.29 1.10 -1.57
CA ALA A 29 2.10 0.30 -2.48
C ALA A 29 3.00 1.27 -3.26
N ASP A 30 4.25 1.40 -2.83
CA ASP A 30 5.18 2.41 -3.39
C ASP A 30 6.61 1.86 -3.42
N TRP A 31 7.47 2.47 -4.23
CA TRP A 31 8.86 2.06 -4.33
C TRP A 31 9.60 2.29 -3.02
N ARG A 32 10.33 1.27 -2.57
CA ARG A 32 11.17 1.34 -1.37
C ARG A 32 12.24 2.42 -1.51
N TYR A 33 12.91 2.45 -2.67
CA TYR A 33 14.02 3.35 -2.95
C TYR A 33 13.59 4.56 -3.78
N ARG A 34 12.77 5.44 -3.21
CA ARG A 34 12.40 6.72 -3.81
C ARG A 34 12.90 7.91 -2.98
N LYS A 35 13.03 9.07 -3.64
CA LYS A 35 13.26 10.34 -2.94
C LYS A 35 12.09 10.63 -2.00
N MET A 36 12.40 11.23 -0.85
CA MET A 36 11.44 11.68 0.17
C MET A 36 10.60 10.56 0.80
N ARG A 37 11.19 9.37 1.00
CA ARG A 37 10.50 8.23 1.60
C ARG A 37 10.00 8.51 3.01
N ALA A 38 10.84 9.11 3.85
CA ALA A 38 10.52 9.42 5.25
C ALA A 38 9.33 10.38 5.37
N GLU A 39 9.22 11.37 4.49
CA GLU A 39 8.11 12.32 4.46
C GLU A 39 6.81 11.65 4.02
N ILE A 40 6.87 10.70 3.08
CA ILE A 40 5.71 9.93 2.65
C ILE A 40 5.20 9.03 3.79
N ASP A 41 6.12 8.32 4.45
CA ASP A 41 5.81 7.46 5.60
C ASP A 41 5.17 8.28 6.72
N SER A 42 5.77 9.43 7.03
CA SER A 42 5.22 10.37 8.02
C SER A 42 3.81 10.83 7.65
N ARG A 43 3.53 11.13 6.37
CA ARG A 43 2.18 11.54 5.94
C ARG A 43 1.15 10.42 6.14
N ILE A 44 1.51 9.18 5.84
CA ILE A 44 0.60 8.04 5.96
C ILE A 44 0.36 7.70 7.44
N GLN A 45 1.43 7.63 8.23
CA GLN A 45 1.36 7.39 9.67
C GLN A 45 0.57 8.48 10.40
N ASN A 46 0.79 9.75 10.07
CA ASN A 46 0.01 10.86 10.64
C ASN A 46 -1.44 10.85 10.18
N GLY A 47 -1.71 10.53 8.91
CA GLY A 47 -3.06 10.46 8.35
C GLY A 47 -3.92 9.38 9.01
N LEU A 48 -3.32 8.22 9.31
CA LEU A 48 -3.98 7.11 9.99
C LEU A 48 -3.79 7.10 11.51
N LYS A 49 -3.00 8.04 12.04
CA LYS A 49 -2.65 8.19 13.47
C LYS A 49 -2.10 6.91 14.08
N THR A 50 -1.16 6.27 13.39
CA THR A 50 -0.54 5.02 13.83
C THR A 50 0.82 4.82 13.18
N GLU A 51 1.56 3.81 13.61
CA GLU A 51 2.92 3.50 13.19
C GLU A 51 2.99 2.29 12.27
N TYR A 52 4.11 2.21 11.55
CA TYR A 52 4.46 1.04 10.75
C TYR A 52 5.00 -0.06 11.65
N VAL A 53 4.55 -1.28 11.41
CA VAL A 53 5.02 -2.48 12.08
C VAL A 53 5.29 -3.55 11.04
N GLU A 54 6.49 -4.13 11.05
CA GLU A 54 6.80 -5.26 10.17
C GLU A 54 6.09 -6.52 10.66
N GLU A 55 4.94 -6.81 10.07
CA GLU A 55 4.09 -7.93 10.44
C GLU A 55 3.36 -8.51 9.22
N ASN A 56 2.95 -9.77 9.36
CA ASN A 56 2.14 -10.43 8.34
C ASN A 56 0.74 -9.83 8.29
N SER A 57 0.21 -9.75 7.08
CA SER A 57 -1.14 -9.26 6.82
C SER A 57 -1.74 -10.02 5.65
N SER A 58 -2.96 -10.54 5.83
CA SER A 58 -3.72 -11.25 4.80
C SER A 58 -3.81 -10.42 3.53
N ILE A 59 -4.14 -9.13 3.66
CA ILE A 59 -4.31 -8.27 2.50
C ILE A 59 -3.00 -7.97 1.77
N ILE A 60 -1.87 -7.90 2.49
CA ILE A 60 -0.56 -7.75 1.87
C ILE A 60 -0.20 -9.00 1.07
N GLN A 61 -0.49 -10.20 1.58
CA GLN A 61 -0.27 -11.45 0.83
C GLN A 61 -1.14 -11.53 -0.42
N VAL A 62 -2.40 -11.11 -0.34
CA VAL A 62 -3.28 -10.99 -1.52
C VAL A 62 -2.68 -10.01 -2.53
N ALA A 63 -2.21 -8.84 -2.07
CA ALA A 63 -1.59 -7.85 -2.93
C ALA A 63 -0.31 -8.37 -3.62
N ILE A 64 0.57 -9.08 -2.90
CA ILE A 64 1.77 -9.72 -3.45
C ILE A 64 1.40 -10.71 -4.56
N ASN A 65 0.40 -11.56 -4.33
CA ASN A 65 -0.05 -12.53 -5.32
C ASN A 65 -0.58 -11.84 -6.58
N GLN A 66 -1.47 -10.86 -6.43
CA GLN A 66 -2.02 -10.14 -7.58
C GLN A 66 -0.96 -9.31 -8.33
N LEU A 67 0.00 -8.71 -7.62
CA LEU A 67 1.13 -8.03 -8.24
C LEU A 67 2.01 -9.01 -9.02
N THR A 68 2.23 -10.20 -8.49
CA THR A 68 3.00 -11.25 -9.18
C THR A 68 2.31 -11.68 -10.47
N GLU A 69 1.00 -11.97 -10.42
CA GLU A 69 0.19 -12.28 -11.60
C GLU A 69 0.21 -11.12 -12.62
N TYR A 70 0.13 -9.87 -12.15
CA TYR A 70 0.19 -8.69 -13.02
C TYR A 70 1.54 -8.58 -13.73
N PHE A 71 2.65 -8.74 -13.02
CA PHE A 71 3.99 -8.70 -13.62
C PHE A 71 4.26 -9.88 -14.56
N ASN A 72 3.59 -11.01 -14.36
CA ASN A 72 3.60 -12.15 -15.30
C ASN A 72 2.66 -11.95 -16.51
N GLY A 73 1.83 -10.90 -16.52
CA GLY A 73 0.85 -10.65 -17.57
C GLY A 73 -0.42 -11.51 -17.49
N GLU A 74 -0.60 -12.24 -16.38
CA GLU A 74 -1.74 -13.14 -16.11
C GLU A 74 -2.97 -12.36 -15.60
N ARG A 75 -2.74 -11.21 -14.96
CA ARG A 75 -3.78 -10.32 -14.42
C ARG A 75 -3.74 -8.95 -15.07
N LYS A 76 -4.93 -8.37 -15.28
CA LYS A 76 -5.11 -6.98 -15.73
C LYS A 76 -5.87 -6.10 -14.75
N GLU A 77 -6.66 -6.70 -13.86
CA GLU A 77 -7.52 -5.98 -12.91
C GLU A 77 -7.19 -6.41 -11.48
N PHE A 78 -7.18 -5.46 -10.55
CA PHE A 78 -6.93 -5.72 -9.13
C PHE A 78 -8.23 -5.79 -8.36
N ASN A 79 -8.34 -6.75 -7.45
CA ASN A 79 -9.44 -6.85 -6.50
C ASN A 79 -8.85 -6.81 -5.08
N ILE A 80 -8.51 -5.59 -4.63
CA ILE A 80 -7.88 -5.33 -3.34
C ILE A 80 -8.59 -4.12 -2.72
N PRO A 81 -9.18 -4.24 -1.52
CA PRO A 81 -9.73 -3.07 -0.83
C PRO A 81 -8.63 -2.06 -0.49
N LEU A 82 -8.87 -0.80 -0.83
CA LEU A 82 -7.91 0.30 -0.63
C LEU A 82 -8.35 1.22 0.51
N GLU A 83 -7.37 1.71 1.26
CA GLU A 83 -7.54 2.81 2.20
C GLU A 83 -6.76 4.03 1.71
N LEU A 84 -7.47 4.99 1.14
CA LEU A 84 -6.87 6.19 0.55
C LEU A 84 -6.51 7.21 1.63
N VAL A 85 -5.22 7.47 1.81
CA VAL A 85 -4.71 8.42 2.80
C VAL A 85 -4.21 9.69 2.10
N GLY A 86 -5.00 10.76 2.19
CA GLY A 86 -4.70 12.03 1.55
C GLY A 86 -5.70 13.12 1.90
N THR A 87 -5.49 14.30 1.33
CA THR A 87 -6.48 15.39 1.36
C THR A 87 -7.76 15.01 0.62
N ASP A 88 -8.87 15.70 0.89
CA ASP A 88 -10.15 15.43 0.21
C ASP A 88 -10.02 15.58 -1.31
N PHE A 89 -9.26 16.57 -1.79
CA PHE A 89 -8.97 16.70 -3.22
C PHE A 89 -8.25 15.48 -3.79
N GLN A 90 -7.21 14.98 -3.10
CA GLN A 90 -6.48 13.78 -3.55
C GLN A 90 -7.39 12.55 -3.58
N LYS A 91 -8.22 12.37 -2.56
CA LYS A 91 -9.17 11.25 -2.49
C LYS A 91 -10.16 11.29 -3.64
N ASN A 92 -10.78 12.44 -3.90
CA ASN A 92 -11.70 12.61 -5.03
C ASN A 92 -11.02 12.30 -6.37
N VAL A 93 -9.78 12.75 -6.57
CA VAL A 93 -9.03 12.44 -7.79
C VAL A 93 -8.74 10.95 -7.91
N TRP A 94 -8.39 10.27 -6.81
CA TRP A 94 -8.12 8.84 -6.82
C TRP A 94 -9.38 8.00 -7.04
N GLU A 95 -10.52 8.41 -6.48
CA GLU A 95 -11.80 7.72 -6.69
C GLU A 95 -12.23 7.73 -8.17
N GLU A 96 -11.91 8.79 -8.92
CA GLU A 96 -12.17 8.87 -10.36
C GLU A 96 -11.19 8.06 -11.23
N LEU A 97 -10.08 7.56 -10.65
CA LEU A 97 -9.08 6.76 -11.35
C LEU A 97 -9.26 5.25 -11.15
N LEU A 98 -10.13 4.84 -10.22
CA LEU A 98 -10.43 3.44 -9.87
C LEU A 98 -11.55 2.88 -10.75
#